data_AF-B0XNE0-F1
#
_entry.id   AF-B0XNE0-F1
#
_cell.length_a   1.000
_cell.length_b   1.000
_cell.length_c   1.000
_cell.angle_alpha   90.00
_cell.angle_beta   90.00
_cell.angle_gamma   90.00
#
_symmetry.space_group_name_H-M   'P 1'
#
loop_
_entity.id
_entity.type
_entity.pdbx_description
1 polymer ?
#
loop_
_entity_poly.entity_id
_entity_poly.type
_entity_poly.pdbx_seq_one_letter_code
_entity_poly.pdbx_strand_id
1 'polypeptide(L)'
;MPPRINLFTVGKALPGFRPSSSCAVSSRFSINRTHAASTVQAQRRWNSSKSEKKDDLDGLKGPTEDPLPHVSEEAAQMDKILHGGKYEAAASPELEQGTPVAEILQRDKDALKHMPKVMQDQLKRSSGNRSFSTFTRRYQPDLQEQEVTDPSVAVVANMINQVNQEVAELHPGLKFPAPESLPKTENFRERYDPLLEQFTKLLMRDGKLSKAQKNMSFILDHLRTAPPPQPHPKRRLLPGPPSPQLPLNPVLYLTLIVDSVAPLIKIRQQKGIAGGGAAVQIPVPLMQRQRRRTAIRWIIDASDKRRDSSFAQRVAHELVAVAEGRSGVWDRREAVHKLGVAGRSNLGLVTQRR
;
A
#
# COMPACT_ATOMS: atom_id res chain seq x y z
N MET A 1 86.93 -18.61 -7.70
CA MET A 1 86.52 -19.38 -8.89
C MET A 1 85.05 -19.75 -8.76
N PRO A 2 84.17 -19.41 -9.72
CA PRO A 2 82.75 -19.79 -9.68
C PRO A 2 82.51 -21.15 -10.35
N PRO A 3 81.51 -21.95 -9.93
CA PRO A 3 81.12 -23.17 -10.64
C PRO A 3 80.25 -22.87 -11.88
N ARG A 4 80.45 -23.71 -12.89
CA ARG A 4 80.09 -23.55 -14.30
C ARG A 4 78.62 -23.84 -14.60
N ILE A 5 78.10 -23.11 -15.59
CA ILE A 5 76.77 -23.27 -16.21
C ILE A 5 76.79 -24.50 -17.11
N ASN A 6 75.83 -25.42 -16.94
CA ASN A 6 75.56 -26.50 -17.89
C ASN A 6 74.41 -26.10 -18.81
N LEU A 7 74.69 -26.08 -20.11
CA LEU A 7 73.74 -25.90 -21.20
C LEU A 7 73.38 -27.28 -21.80
N PHE A 8 72.10 -27.44 -22.14
CA PHE A 8 71.48 -28.48 -22.97
C PHE A 8 71.14 -29.84 -22.34
N THR A 9 69.83 -30.10 -22.20
CA THR A 9 69.03 -31.17 -22.86
C THR A 9 67.59 -31.14 -22.29
N VAL A 10 66.63 -30.52 -22.99
CA VAL A 10 65.61 -31.11 -23.88
C VAL A 10 64.56 -31.99 -23.19
N GLY A 11 63.29 -31.57 -23.29
CA GLY A 11 62.13 -32.48 -23.42
C GLY A 11 61.22 -32.70 -22.20
N LYS A 12 60.49 -31.69 -21.73
CA LYS A 12 59.38 -31.88 -20.77
C LYS A 12 58.04 -31.90 -21.52
N ALA A 13 57.48 -33.10 -21.69
CA ALA A 13 56.12 -33.29 -22.19
C ALA A 13 55.09 -32.78 -21.17
N LEU A 14 54.12 -32.00 -21.65
CA LEU A 14 52.99 -31.47 -20.89
C LEU A 14 51.78 -32.42 -21.02
N PRO A 15 51.05 -32.72 -19.93
CA PRO A 15 49.76 -33.37 -20.03
C PRO A 15 48.68 -32.34 -20.39
N GLY A 16 48.14 -32.45 -21.61
CA GLY A 16 47.03 -31.63 -22.09
C GLY A 16 45.69 -32.06 -21.49
N PHE A 17 45.11 -31.22 -20.64
CA PHE A 17 43.71 -31.30 -20.24
C PHE A 17 42.82 -30.62 -21.31
N ARG A 18 41.91 -31.39 -21.92
CA ARG A 18 40.87 -30.89 -22.84
C ARG A 18 39.66 -30.38 -22.06
N PRO A 19 39.10 -29.19 -22.35
CA PRO A 19 37.74 -28.86 -21.96
C PRO A 19 36.71 -29.33 -23.01
N SER A 20 35.60 -29.90 -22.52
CA SER A 20 34.48 -30.43 -23.31
C SER A 20 33.64 -29.34 -23.98
N SER A 21 33.16 -29.65 -25.18
CA SER A 21 32.44 -28.80 -26.11
C SER A 21 31.03 -28.37 -25.67
N SER A 22 30.75 -27.09 -25.89
CA SER A 22 29.48 -26.44 -26.31
C SER A 22 28.13 -27.19 -26.21
N CYS A 23 27.16 -26.55 -25.55
CA CYS A 23 25.76 -26.57 -25.98
C CYS A 23 25.32 -25.14 -26.34
N ALA A 24 25.10 -24.91 -27.63
CA ALA A 24 24.36 -23.77 -28.15
C ALA A 24 23.00 -24.30 -28.64
N VAL A 25 21.90 -23.75 -28.13
CA VAL A 25 20.59 -23.91 -28.76
C VAL A 25 19.95 -22.53 -28.83
N SER A 26 19.83 -22.05 -30.07
CA SER A 26 19.14 -20.84 -30.46
C SER A 26 17.63 -21.03 -30.44
N SER A 27 16.95 -19.90 -30.22
CA SER A 27 15.52 -19.62 -30.39
C SER A 27 14.88 -20.16 -31.67
N ARG A 28 13.61 -20.56 -31.57
CA ARG A 28 12.43 -20.00 -32.28
C ARG A 28 11.26 -20.99 -32.17
N PHE A 29 10.09 -20.56 -31.71
CA PHE A 29 8.79 -20.93 -32.30
C PHE A 29 7.72 -19.95 -31.83
N SER A 30 7.15 -19.23 -32.80
CA SER A 30 5.88 -18.52 -32.69
C SER A 30 4.78 -19.40 -33.28
N ILE A 31 3.70 -19.66 -32.55
CA ILE A 31 2.41 -20.09 -33.12
C ILE A 31 1.29 -19.39 -32.34
N ASN A 32 0.48 -18.63 -33.06
CA ASN A 32 -0.83 -18.14 -32.63
C ASN A 32 -1.81 -19.31 -32.49
N ARG A 33 -2.60 -19.38 -31.40
CA ARG A 33 -4.07 -19.49 -31.51
C ARG A 33 -4.80 -19.36 -30.18
N THR A 34 -5.93 -18.68 -30.30
CA THR A 34 -7.09 -18.56 -29.41
C THR A 34 -7.73 -19.92 -29.10
N HIS A 35 -8.33 -20.08 -27.92
CA HIS A 35 -9.76 -20.39 -27.69
C HIS A 35 -10.06 -20.52 -26.19
N ALA A 36 -11.30 -20.16 -25.86
CA ALA A 36 -11.90 -20.07 -24.54
C ALA A 36 -12.09 -21.42 -23.84
N ALA A 37 -12.16 -21.41 -22.50
CA ALA A 37 -13.35 -21.78 -21.72
C ALA A 37 -12.96 -22.23 -20.30
N SER A 38 -13.75 -21.72 -19.36
CA SER A 38 -13.86 -22.08 -17.95
C SER A 38 -13.96 -23.59 -17.68
N THR A 39 -13.49 -24.05 -16.52
CA THR A 39 -14.32 -24.72 -15.48
C THR A 39 -13.49 -25.13 -14.25
N VAL A 40 -14.00 -24.70 -13.08
CA VAL A 40 -14.05 -25.38 -11.78
C VAL A 40 -12.75 -25.92 -11.14
N GLN A 41 -12.36 -25.26 -10.04
CA GLN A 41 -11.38 -25.76 -9.07
C GLN A 41 -12.00 -26.87 -8.19
N ALA A 42 -11.43 -28.07 -8.26
CA ALA A 42 -11.75 -29.17 -7.34
C ALA A 42 -11.06 -28.96 -5.98
N GLN A 43 -11.86 -28.90 -4.93
CA GLN A 43 -11.43 -28.82 -3.53
C GLN A 43 -10.76 -30.14 -3.10
N ARG A 44 -9.54 -30.05 -2.56
CA ARG A 44 -8.90 -31.16 -1.84
C ARG A 44 -9.52 -31.30 -0.45
N ARG A 45 -10.28 -32.37 -0.27
CA ARG A 45 -10.83 -32.84 1.01
C ARG A 45 -9.73 -33.51 1.83
N TRP A 46 -9.41 -32.96 2.99
CA TRP A 46 -8.56 -33.61 4.00
C TRP A 46 -9.46 -34.40 4.95
N ASN A 47 -9.26 -35.72 5.02
CA ASN A 47 -9.82 -36.57 6.08
C ASN A 47 -8.89 -36.51 7.30
N SER A 48 -9.41 -36.10 8.45
CA SER A 48 -8.75 -36.31 9.74
C SER A 48 -9.59 -37.25 10.62
N SER A 49 -8.90 -38.23 11.17
CA SER A 49 -9.34 -39.28 12.07
C SER A 49 -10.02 -38.76 13.34
N LYS A 50 -11.12 -39.43 13.69
CA LYS A 50 -11.94 -39.28 14.90
C LYS A 50 -11.13 -39.74 16.12
N SER A 51 -10.89 -38.87 17.10
CA SER A 51 -10.41 -39.24 18.44
C SER A 51 -11.39 -38.72 19.47
N GLU A 52 -12.14 -39.63 20.10
CA GLU A 52 -13.01 -39.34 21.22
C GLU A 52 -12.17 -39.17 22.50
N LYS A 53 -12.21 -37.98 23.10
CA LYS A 53 -11.90 -37.77 24.52
C LYS A 53 -12.97 -36.85 25.09
N LYS A 54 -13.70 -37.39 26.06
CA LYS A 54 -14.64 -36.70 26.94
C LYS A 54 -13.82 -36.20 28.13
N ASP A 55 -13.65 -34.89 28.25
CA ASP A 55 -13.15 -34.25 29.46
C ASP A 55 -14.30 -33.38 30.01
N ASP A 56 -14.91 -33.85 31.10
CA ASP A 56 -15.89 -33.08 31.88
C ASP A 56 -15.10 -32.10 32.77
N LEU A 57 -15.23 -30.80 32.48
CA LEU A 57 -14.75 -29.72 33.35
C LEU A 57 -15.91 -28.77 33.64
N ASP A 58 -16.41 -28.89 34.86
CA ASP A 58 -17.45 -28.07 35.46
C ASP A 58 -16.87 -26.67 35.76
N GLY A 59 -17.25 -25.69 34.94
CA GLY A 59 -16.83 -24.29 35.04
C GLY A 59 -18.00 -23.40 35.45
N LEU A 60 -17.76 -22.55 36.45
CA LEU A 60 -18.71 -21.62 37.06
C LEU A 60 -19.46 -20.77 36.03
N LYS A 61 -20.80 -20.87 36.03
CA LYS A 61 -21.74 -20.24 35.10
C LYS A 61 -22.14 -18.84 35.57
N GLY A 62 -21.98 -17.82 34.73
CA GLY A 62 -22.42 -16.44 35.02
C GLY A 62 -23.94 -16.26 34.86
N PRO A 63 -24.56 -15.19 35.43
CA PRO A 63 -26.01 -15.02 35.50
C PRO A 63 -26.74 -14.76 34.16
N THR A 64 -26.02 -14.72 33.03
CA THR A 64 -26.59 -14.31 31.73
C THR A 64 -26.16 -15.21 30.56
N GLU A 65 -25.76 -16.45 30.83
CA GLU A 65 -25.42 -17.42 29.79
C GLU A 65 -26.43 -18.57 29.77
N ASP A 66 -27.61 -18.31 29.22
CA ASP A 66 -28.50 -19.40 28.82
C ASP A 66 -27.95 -20.04 27.53
N PRO A 67 -27.74 -21.38 27.51
CA PRO A 67 -27.25 -22.04 26.32
C PRO A 67 -28.27 -21.90 25.19
N LEU A 68 -27.79 -21.55 24.00
CA LEU A 68 -28.62 -21.46 22.80
C LEU A 68 -29.32 -22.80 22.54
N PRO A 69 -30.58 -22.79 22.08
CA PRO A 69 -31.34 -24.00 21.81
C PRO A 69 -30.67 -24.85 20.72
N HIS A 70 -30.86 -26.17 20.80
CA HIS A 70 -30.30 -27.09 19.82
C HIS A 70 -30.95 -26.85 18.45
N VAL A 71 -30.18 -27.01 17.36
CA VAL A 71 -30.61 -26.68 15.98
C VAL A 71 -31.93 -27.35 15.57
N SER A 72 -32.25 -28.48 16.19
CA SER A 72 -33.54 -29.20 16.00
C SER A 72 -34.75 -28.49 16.63
N GLU A 73 -34.56 -27.79 17.75
CA GLU A 73 -35.62 -26.98 18.38
C GLU A 73 -35.84 -25.66 17.64
N GLU A 74 -34.78 -25.04 17.12
CA GLU A 74 -34.90 -23.86 16.26
C GLU A 74 -35.64 -24.19 14.95
N ALA A 75 -35.34 -25.33 14.34
CA ALA A 75 -36.06 -25.80 13.15
C ALA A 75 -37.54 -26.06 13.44
N ALA A 76 -37.88 -26.66 14.58
CA ALA A 76 -39.26 -26.87 14.98
C ALA A 76 -40.00 -25.56 15.32
N GLN A 77 -39.30 -24.54 15.82
CA GLN A 77 -39.86 -23.19 16.00
C GLN A 77 -40.09 -22.50 14.66
N MET A 78 -39.17 -22.63 13.71
CA MET A 78 -39.34 -22.12 12.34
C MET A 78 -40.53 -22.79 11.64
N ASP A 79 -40.68 -24.11 11.77
CA ASP A 79 -41.84 -24.83 11.21
C ASP A 79 -43.16 -24.45 11.90
N LYS A 80 -43.14 -24.17 13.21
CA LYS A 80 -44.32 -23.63 13.90
C LYS A 80 -44.69 -22.24 13.40
N ILE A 81 -43.71 -21.40 13.07
CA ILE A 81 -43.94 -20.07 12.50
C ILE A 81 -44.44 -20.17 11.05
N LEU A 82 -43.92 -21.13 10.28
CA LEU A 82 -44.26 -21.30 8.86
C LEU A 82 -45.58 -22.06 8.63
N HIS A 83 -45.92 -23.00 9.51
CA HIS A 83 -47.01 -23.96 9.28
C HIS A 83 -48.02 -24.07 10.42
N GLY A 84 -47.73 -23.47 11.59
CA GLY A 84 -48.52 -23.59 12.81
C GLY A 84 -49.47 -22.43 13.06
N GLY A 85 -50.48 -22.22 12.21
CA GLY A 85 -51.63 -21.39 12.59
C GLY A 85 -52.29 -20.65 11.44
N LYS A 86 -53.59 -20.90 11.26
CA LYS A 86 -54.48 -20.29 10.27
C LYS A 86 -54.30 -18.76 10.17
N TYR A 87 -53.65 -18.29 9.11
CA TYR A 87 -53.82 -16.92 8.60
C TYR A 87 -53.87 -16.97 7.07
N GLU A 88 -54.94 -16.38 6.54
CA GLU A 88 -55.21 -16.25 5.11
C GLU A 88 -54.07 -15.49 4.41
N ALA A 89 -53.86 -15.87 3.15
CA ALA A 89 -52.87 -15.28 2.26
C ALA A 89 -53.01 -13.74 2.21
N ALA A 90 -52.08 -13.05 2.86
CA ALA A 90 -51.85 -11.63 2.65
C ALA A 90 -50.35 -11.41 2.47
N ALA A 91 -50.04 -10.72 1.38
CA ALA A 91 -48.73 -10.43 0.84
C ALA A 91 -47.70 -10.02 1.90
N SER A 92 -46.46 -10.48 1.68
CA SER A 92 -45.25 -9.93 2.27
C SER A 92 -45.30 -8.40 2.26
N PRO A 93 -45.03 -7.70 3.37
CA PRO A 93 -45.01 -6.25 3.37
C PRO A 93 -43.80 -5.77 2.56
N GLU A 94 -44.07 -5.16 1.40
CA GLU A 94 -43.05 -4.39 0.67
C GLU A 94 -42.53 -3.27 1.56
N LEU A 95 -41.25 -3.34 1.92
CA LEU A 95 -40.59 -2.42 2.84
C LEU A 95 -40.24 -1.06 2.20
N GLU A 96 -40.58 -0.84 0.92
CA GLU A 96 -40.22 0.39 0.19
C GLU A 96 -41.35 1.42 0.09
N GLN A 97 -42.60 1.06 0.38
CA GLN A 97 -43.70 2.02 0.44
C GLN A 97 -44.46 1.78 1.74
N GLY A 98 -44.31 2.69 2.70
CA GLY A 98 -45.05 2.64 3.97
C GLY A 98 -46.54 2.50 3.68
N THR A 99 -47.17 1.49 4.31
CA THR A 99 -48.61 1.27 4.14
C THR A 99 -49.36 2.54 4.52
N PRO A 100 -50.24 3.06 3.65
CA PRO A 100 -50.90 4.33 3.90
C PRO A 100 -51.69 4.25 5.21
N VAL A 101 -51.58 5.30 6.04
CA VAL A 101 -52.22 5.40 7.38
C VAL A 101 -53.70 5.05 7.35
N ALA A 102 -54.38 5.32 6.23
CA ALA A 102 -55.78 4.95 6.00
C ALA A 102 -56.04 3.44 6.04
N GLU A 103 -55.12 2.60 5.54
CA GLU A 103 -55.28 1.15 5.56
C GLU A 103 -54.99 0.53 6.93
N ILE A 104 -54.06 1.11 7.70
CA ILE A 104 -53.78 0.68 9.08
C ILE A 104 -55.04 0.90 9.94
N LEU A 105 -55.70 2.03 9.78
CA LEU A 105 -56.93 2.37 10.51
C LEU A 105 -58.17 1.57 10.06
N GLN A 106 -58.19 1.05 8.83
CA GLN A 106 -59.25 0.12 8.38
C GLN A 106 -59.12 -1.26 9.02
N ARG A 107 -57.90 -1.69 9.32
CA ARG A 107 -57.61 -2.97 10.00
C ARG A 107 -57.92 -2.88 11.50
N ASP A 108 -57.64 -1.74 12.14
CA ASP A 108 -57.81 -1.56 13.58
C ASP A 108 -59.05 -0.72 13.96
N LYS A 109 -60.18 -1.42 14.19
CA LYS A 109 -61.46 -0.79 14.59
C LYS A 109 -61.40 -0.06 15.93
N ASP A 110 -60.46 -0.43 16.80
CA ASP A 110 -60.29 0.20 18.11
C ASP A 110 -59.47 1.51 18.04
N ALA A 111 -58.60 1.63 17.04
CA ALA A 111 -57.89 2.87 16.75
C ALA A 111 -58.84 3.96 16.22
N LEU A 112 -59.87 3.58 15.44
CA LEU A 112 -60.92 4.49 14.97
C LEU A 112 -61.69 5.15 16.12
N LYS A 113 -61.88 4.45 17.24
CA LYS A 113 -62.64 4.96 18.41
C LYS A 113 -61.88 6.01 19.19
N HIS A 114 -60.54 5.91 19.23
CA HIS A 114 -59.67 6.80 20.00
C HIS A 114 -59.03 7.91 19.13
N MET A 115 -59.43 8.01 17.86
CA MET A 115 -58.83 8.95 16.93
C MET A 115 -59.33 10.39 17.16
N PRO A 116 -58.44 11.40 17.17
CA PRO A 116 -58.83 12.80 17.32
C PRO A 116 -59.74 13.28 16.18
N LYS A 117 -60.69 14.14 16.53
CA LYS A 117 -61.79 14.60 15.66
C LYS A 117 -61.32 15.22 14.34
N VAL A 118 -60.19 15.94 14.35
CA VAL A 118 -59.60 16.58 13.15
C VAL A 118 -59.20 15.54 12.09
N MET A 119 -58.73 14.35 12.49
CA MET A 119 -58.39 13.27 11.56
C MET A 119 -59.64 12.56 11.03
N GLN A 120 -60.71 12.47 11.83
CA GLN A 120 -61.99 11.90 11.39
C GLN A 120 -62.58 12.73 10.24
N ASP A 121 -62.45 14.06 10.34
CA ASP A 121 -62.94 14.99 9.32
C ASP A 121 -62.10 14.96 8.03
N GLN A 122 -60.79 14.69 8.13
CA GLN A 122 -59.93 14.53 6.96
C GLN A 122 -60.22 13.24 6.18
N LEU A 123 -60.46 12.11 6.87
CA LEU A 123 -60.87 10.85 6.23
C LEU A 123 -62.24 10.95 5.57
N LYS A 124 -63.20 11.67 6.20
CA LYS A 124 -64.52 11.93 5.59
C LYS A 124 -64.44 12.82 4.35
N ARG A 125 -63.42 13.67 4.25
CA ARG A 125 -63.20 14.56 3.09
C ARG A 125 -62.39 13.92 1.96
N SER A 126 -61.61 12.86 2.21
CA SER A 126 -60.63 12.33 1.27
C SER A 126 -61.18 11.34 0.22
N SER A 127 -62.48 11.36 -0.08
CA SER A 127 -63.10 10.54 -1.15
C SER A 127 -62.83 11.09 -2.58
N GLY A 128 -61.72 11.78 -2.80
CA GLY A 128 -61.31 12.29 -4.11
C GLY A 128 -59.99 11.66 -4.54
N ASN A 129 -59.99 10.93 -5.65
CA ASN A 129 -58.78 10.44 -6.30
C ASN A 129 -57.88 11.61 -6.69
N ARG A 130 -56.93 11.98 -5.83
CA ARG A 130 -55.76 12.77 -6.22
C ARG A 130 -54.56 11.85 -6.26
N SER A 131 -54.15 11.51 -7.47
CA SER A 131 -52.83 10.94 -7.73
C SER A 131 -51.78 11.96 -7.29
N PHE A 132 -50.96 11.62 -6.30
CA PHE A 132 -49.78 12.41 -5.97
C PHE A 132 -48.77 12.28 -7.11
N SER A 133 -48.69 13.29 -7.97
CA SER A 133 -47.61 13.43 -8.95
C SER A 133 -46.44 14.17 -8.29
N THR A 134 -45.34 13.45 -8.01
CA THR A 134 -44.02 14.06 -7.86
C THR A 134 -43.49 14.45 -9.24
N PHE A 135 -44.06 15.50 -9.81
CA PHE A 135 -43.47 16.22 -10.93
C PHE A 135 -43.82 17.69 -10.79
N THR A 136 -43.04 18.42 -10.00
CA THR A 136 -43.03 19.88 -10.11
C THR A 136 -42.45 20.24 -11.46
N ARG A 137 -43.33 20.50 -12.43
CA ARG A 137 -43.00 21.16 -13.70
C ARG A 137 -42.23 22.45 -13.37
N ARG A 138 -41.00 22.56 -13.89
CA ARG A 138 -40.49 23.83 -14.37
C ARG A 138 -41.35 24.26 -15.55
N TYR A 139 -42.30 25.14 -15.32
CA TYR A 139 -42.87 26.01 -16.33
C TYR A 139 -43.18 27.32 -15.63
N GLN A 140 -42.23 28.25 -15.74
CA GLN A 140 -42.48 29.65 -15.45
C GLN A 140 -43.10 30.22 -16.73
N PRO A 141 -44.30 30.84 -16.70
CA PRO A 141 -44.73 31.63 -17.82
C PRO A 141 -43.82 32.86 -17.88
N ASP A 142 -43.48 33.29 -19.10
CA ASP A 142 -42.87 34.59 -19.36
C ASP A 142 -43.77 35.67 -18.74
N LEU A 143 -43.45 36.07 -17.51
CA LEU A 143 -43.99 37.28 -16.90
C LEU A 143 -43.20 38.43 -17.50
N GLN A 144 -43.91 39.17 -18.35
CA GLN A 144 -43.53 40.49 -18.83
C GLN A 144 -42.89 41.32 -17.71
N GLU A 145 -41.81 41.99 -18.06
CA GLU A 145 -41.05 42.94 -17.26
C GLU A 145 -41.98 43.89 -16.49
N GLN A 146 -42.29 43.56 -15.24
CA GLN A 146 -42.78 44.51 -14.25
C GLN A 146 -41.61 44.85 -13.34
N GLU A 147 -41.17 46.11 -13.38
CA GLU A 147 -40.21 46.65 -12.43
C GLU A 147 -40.83 46.66 -11.02
N VAL A 148 -40.67 45.55 -10.31
CA VAL A 148 -41.04 45.46 -8.89
C VAL A 148 -39.85 45.93 -8.07
N THR A 149 -39.98 47.14 -7.52
CA THR A 149 -38.97 47.88 -6.74
C THR A 149 -38.84 47.38 -5.29
N ASP A 150 -39.03 46.07 -5.07
CA ASP A 150 -38.94 45.50 -3.73
C ASP A 150 -37.47 45.18 -3.38
N PRO A 151 -36.93 45.74 -2.28
CA PRO A 151 -35.52 45.58 -1.92
C PRO A 151 -35.15 44.11 -1.66
N SER A 152 -36.11 43.27 -1.25
CA SER A 152 -35.93 41.82 -1.08
C SER A 152 -35.70 41.08 -2.39
N VAL A 153 -36.40 41.47 -3.46
CA VAL A 153 -36.26 40.86 -4.80
C VAL A 153 -34.90 41.23 -5.40
N ALA A 154 -34.44 42.48 -5.20
CA ALA A 154 -33.12 42.92 -5.61
C ALA A 154 -31.99 42.13 -4.90
N VAL A 155 -32.14 41.82 -3.61
CA VAL A 155 -31.18 41.00 -2.87
C VAL A 155 -31.11 39.57 -3.42
N VAL A 156 -32.26 38.96 -3.73
CA VAL A 156 -32.32 37.62 -4.32
C VAL A 156 -31.70 37.61 -5.73
N ALA A 157 -31.99 38.63 -6.54
CA ALA A 157 -31.39 38.78 -7.86
C ALA A 157 -29.85 38.93 -7.80
N ASN A 158 -29.35 39.70 -6.83
CA ASN A 158 -27.92 39.87 -6.60
C ASN A 158 -27.24 38.56 -6.17
N MET A 159 -27.89 37.77 -5.30
CA MET A 159 -27.40 36.43 -4.92
C MET A 159 -27.33 35.48 -6.12
N ILE A 160 -28.36 35.47 -6.98
CA ILE A 160 -28.39 34.63 -8.18
C ILE A 160 -27.26 35.02 -9.14
N ASN A 161 -27.04 36.31 -9.34
CA ASN A 161 -25.97 36.81 -10.20
C ASN A 161 -24.58 36.45 -9.67
N GLN A 162 -24.39 36.49 -8.35
CA GLN A 162 -23.14 36.04 -7.71
C GLN A 162 -22.90 34.55 -7.95
N VAL A 163 -23.91 33.71 -7.72
CA VAL A 163 -23.78 32.26 -7.98
C VAL A 163 -23.50 31.97 -9.46
N ASN A 164 -24.14 32.71 -10.39
CA ASN A 164 -23.88 32.56 -11.81
C ASN A 164 -22.47 33.03 -12.21
N GLN A 165 -21.95 34.10 -11.59
CA GLN A 165 -20.58 34.57 -11.78
C GLN A 165 -19.57 33.55 -11.25
N GLU A 166 -19.78 33.00 -10.05
CA GLU A 166 -18.94 31.93 -9.49
C GLU A 166 -18.95 30.68 -10.37
N VAL A 167 -20.11 30.27 -10.88
CA VAL A 167 -20.22 29.15 -11.82
C VAL A 167 -19.54 29.44 -13.16
N ALA A 168 -19.51 30.69 -13.61
CA ALA A 168 -18.82 31.09 -14.83
C ALA A 168 -17.29 31.16 -14.66
N GLU A 169 -16.80 31.48 -13.47
CA GLU A 169 -15.38 31.42 -13.11
C GLU A 169 -14.87 29.98 -12.97
N LEU A 170 -15.73 29.06 -12.54
CA LEU A 170 -15.44 27.63 -12.54
C LEU A 170 -15.41 27.08 -13.98
N HIS A 171 -14.37 26.29 -14.31
CA HIS A 171 -14.32 25.61 -15.61
C HIS A 171 -15.62 24.83 -15.89
N PRO A 172 -16.09 24.80 -17.15
CA PRO A 172 -17.36 24.18 -17.49
C PRO A 172 -17.42 22.72 -17.01
N GLY A 173 -18.45 22.39 -16.24
CA GLY A 173 -18.69 21.03 -15.72
C GLY A 173 -18.21 20.77 -14.30
N LEU A 174 -17.53 21.72 -13.65
CA LEU A 174 -17.14 21.61 -12.25
C LEU A 174 -18.15 22.31 -11.32
N LYS A 175 -18.60 21.58 -10.30
CA LYS A 175 -19.45 22.13 -9.22
C LYS A 175 -18.65 22.88 -8.16
N PHE A 176 -17.37 22.55 -8.03
CA PHE A 176 -16.41 23.09 -7.05
C PHE A 176 -15.12 23.45 -7.78
N PRO A 177 -14.28 24.35 -7.24
CA PRO A 177 -12.99 24.68 -7.87
C PRO A 177 -12.18 23.43 -8.18
N ALA A 178 -11.53 23.43 -9.35
CA ALA A 178 -10.65 22.35 -9.73
C ALA A 178 -9.56 22.19 -8.64
N PRO A 179 -9.27 20.97 -8.18
CA PRO A 179 -8.18 20.77 -7.24
C PRO A 179 -6.87 21.23 -7.91
N GLU A 180 -5.98 21.80 -7.10
CA GLU A 180 -4.60 22.05 -7.54
C GLU A 180 -3.98 20.74 -8.05
N SER A 181 -2.99 20.86 -8.95
CA SER A 181 -2.29 19.68 -9.44
C SER A 181 -1.74 18.88 -8.26
N LEU A 182 -2.20 17.63 -8.12
CA LEU A 182 -1.88 16.82 -6.95
C LEU A 182 -0.36 16.70 -6.77
N PRO A 183 0.16 16.86 -5.54
CA PRO A 183 1.57 16.62 -5.29
C PRO A 183 1.90 15.16 -5.61
N LYS A 184 3.15 14.90 -6.01
CA LYS A 184 3.60 13.56 -6.40
C LYS A 184 3.29 12.47 -5.37
N THR A 185 3.26 12.83 -4.09
CA THR A 185 2.97 11.97 -2.94
C THR A 185 1.52 11.47 -2.90
N GLU A 186 0.57 12.20 -3.51
CA GLU A 186 -0.85 11.87 -3.52
C GLU A 186 -1.27 11.05 -4.75
N ASN A 187 -0.28 10.56 -5.51
CA ASN A 187 -0.56 9.60 -6.57
C ASN A 187 -1.04 8.28 -5.97
N PHE A 188 -2.28 7.87 -6.31
CA PHE A 188 -2.88 6.62 -5.83
C PHE A 188 -1.99 5.38 -6.04
N ARG A 189 -1.20 5.35 -7.13
CA ARG A 189 -0.28 4.24 -7.43
C ARG A 189 0.97 4.24 -6.53
N GLU A 190 1.37 5.41 -6.03
CA GLU A 190 2.57 5.62 -5.21
C GLU A 190 2.18 6.33 -3.90
N ARG A 191 1.62 5.58 -2.94
CA ARG A 191 1.17 6.13 -1.64
C ARG A 191 2.32 6.60 -0.74
N TYR A 192 3.48 5.96 -0.83
CA TYR A 192 4.60 6.15 0.10
C TYR A 192 5.78 6.83 -0.59
N ASP A 193 6.65 7.47 0.20
CA ASP A 193 7.94 8.01 -0.30
C ASP A 193 8.70 6.92 -1.09
N PRO A 194 9.23 7.21 -2.30
CA PRO A 194 10.01 6.26 -3.09
C PRO A 194 11.15 5.59 -2.32
N LEU A 195 11.76 6.27 -1.33
CA LEU A 195 12.77 5.63 -0.49
C LEU A 195 12.16 4.56 0.41
N LEU A 196 11.07 4.89 1.11
CA LEU A 196 10.35 3.97 1.99
C LEU A 196 9.83 2.76 1.22
N GLU A 197 9.27 2.99 0.03
CA GLU A 197 8.83 1.94 -0.87
C GLU A 197 10.01 1.05 -1.33
N GLN A 198 11.14 1.65 -1.67
CA GLN A 198 12.34 0.90 -2.05
C GLN A 198 12.90 0.07 -0.88
N PHE A 199 12.90 0.61 0.34
CA PHE A 199 13.40 -0.07 1.53
C PHE A 199 12.49 -1.25 1.90
N THR A 200 11.17 -1.04 1.95
CA THR A 200 10.20 -2.10 2.22
C THR A 200 10.31 -3.25 1.23
N LYS A 201 10.43 -2.96 -0.08
CA LYS A 201 10.64 -3.98 -1.11
C LYS A 201 11.96 -4.74 -0.96
N LEU A 202 13.00 -4.13 -0.38
CA LEU A 202 14.27 -4.81 -0.09
C LEU A 202 14.23 -5.67 1.18
N LEU A 203 13.37 -5.33 2.15
CA LEU A 203 13.09 -6.19 3.30
C LEU A 203 12.24 -7.42 2.94
N MET A 204 11.46 -7.32 1.86
CA MET A 204 10.56 -8.38 1.40
C MET A 204 11.34 -9.64 0.97
N ARG A 205 10.92 -10.79 1.51
CA ARG A 205 11.36 -12.13 1.12
C ARG A 205 10.15 -12.94 0.66
N ASP A 206 10.33 -13.83 -0.31
CA ASP A 206 9.30 -14.71 -0.86
C ASP A 206 8.03 -14.01 -1.36
N GLY A 207 8.11 -12.73 -1.79
CA GLY A 207 6.94 -11.95 -2.19
C GLY A 207 6.00 -11.53 -1.05
N LYS A 208 6.39 -11.72 0.22
CA LYS A 208 5.56 -11.41 1.40
C LYS A 208 5.61 -9.91 1.74
N LEU A 209 4.93 -9.09 0.94
CA LEU A 209 4.94 -7.63 1.05
C LEU A 209 4.34 -7.14 2.37
N SER A 210 3.20 -7.68 2.81
CA SER A 210 2.51 -7.24 4.04
C SER A 210 3.38 -7.44 5.29
N LYS A 211 4.18 -8.52 5.33
CA LYS A 211 5.15 -8.76 6.42
C LYS A 211 6.27 -7.72 6.40
N ALA A 212 6.77 -7.36 5.22
CA ALA A 212 7.80 -6.33 5.08
C ALA A 212 7.28 -4.94 5.48
N GLN A 213 6.03 -4.61 5.14
CA GLN A 213 5.37 -3.38 5.59
C GLN A 213 5.21 -3.34 7.12
N LYS A 214 4.80 -4.44 7.74
CA LYS A 214 4.71 -4.55 9.22
C LYS A 214 6.07 -4.39 9.89
N ASN A 215 7.12 -4.98 9.31
CA ASN A 215 8.48 -4.78 9.82
C ASN A 215 8.92 -3.31 9.67
N MET A 216 8.57 -2.66 8.57
CA MET A 216 8.90 -1.25 8.37
C MET A 216 8.15 -0.34 9.34
N SER A 217 6.87 -0.57 9.60
CA SER A 217 6.14 0.22 10.60
C SER A 217 6.80 0.12 11.97
N PHE A 218 7.20 -1.10 12.38
CA PHE A 218 7.96 -1.32 13.61
C PHE A 218 9.31 -0.58 13.62
N ILE A 219 10.04 -0.57 12.50
CA ILE A 219 11.31 0.16 12.39
C ILE A 219 11.09 1.68 12.56
N LEU A 220 10.07 2.25 11.92
CA LEU A 220 9.75 3.67 12.03
C LEU A 220 9.30 4.05 13.46
N ASP A 221 8.49 3.20 14.09
CA ASP A 221 8.09 3.37 15.49
C ASP A 221 9.29 3.33 16.44
N HIS A 222 10.25 2.45 16.18
CA HIS A 222 11.50 2.41 16.94
C HIS A 222 12.32 3.68 16.73
N LEU A 223 12.43 4.21 15.52
CA LEU A 223 13.13 5.48 15.26
C LEU A 223 12.45 6.67 15.93
N ARG A 224 11.13 6.64 16.06
CA ARG A 224 10.33 7.67 16.73
C ARG A 224 10.49 7.67 18.25
N THR A 225 10.65 6.48 18.84
CA THR A 225 10.75 6.29 20.30
C THR A 225 12.19 6.27 20.81
N ALA A 226 13.17 6.06 19.93
CA ALA A 226 14.58 6.12 20.26
C ALA A 226 15.01 7.54 20.67
N PRO A 227 16.00 7.67 21.58
CA PRO A 227 16.57 8.97 21.91
C PRO A 227 17.24 9.60 20.69
N PRO A 228 17.38 10.94 20.67
CA PRO A 228 18.09 11.64 19.61
C PRO A 228 19.51 11.08 19.40
N PRO A 229 19.94 10.83 18.15
CA PRO A 229 21.26 10.31 17.89
C PRO A 229 22.34 11.34 18.23
N GLN A 230 23.44 10.87 18.81
CA GLN A 230 24.63 11.70 19.03
C GLN A 230 25.51 11.67 17.76
N PRO A 231 25.66 12.79 17.03
CA PRO A 231 26.39 12.80 15.77
C PRO A 231 27.90 12.65 16.00
N HIS A 232 28.53 11.75 15.26
CA HIS A 232 29.99 11.60 15.28
C HIS A 232 30.66 12.76 14.52
N PRO A 233 31.77 13.35 15.00
CA PRO A 233 32.40 14.50 14.35
C PRO A 233 32.89 14.21 12.92
N LYS A 234 33.36 12.99 12.64
CA LYS A 234 33.90 12.57 11.33
C LYS A 234 32.85 11.98 10.39
N ARG A 235 31.85 11.29 10.93
CA ARG A 235 30.85 10.51 10.18
C ARG A 235 29.48 11.13 10.40
N ARG A 236 29.35 12.36 9.91
CA ARG A 236 28.12 13.14 10.02
C ARG A 236 27.14 12.71 8.94
N LEU A 237 25.87 12.80 9.28
CA LEU A 237 24.81 12.71 8.29
C LEU A 237 24.86 13.91 7.33
N LEU A 238 24.19 13.77 6.20
CA LEU A 238 23.93 14.87 5.28
C LEU A 238 23.24 16.03 6.01
N PRO A 239 23.45 17.28 5.54
CA PRO A 239 22.83 18.44 6.16
C PRO A 239 21.31 18.30 6.13
N GLY A 240 20.68 18.65 7.25
CA GLY A 240 19.26 18.47 7.49
C GLY A 240 18.85 19.10 8.83
N PRO A 241 17.64 18.78 9.35
CA PRO A 241 17.21 19.23 10.67
C PRO A 241 18.17 18.75 11.77
N PRO A 242 18.24 19.48 12.90
CA PRO A 242 19.13 19.13 14.00
C PRO A 242 18.75 17.78 14.63
N SER A 243 19.73 17.09 15.22
CA SER A 243 19.55 15.73 15.78
C SER A 243 18.35 15.57 16.73
N PRO A 244 18.02 16.54 17.63
CA PRO A 244 16.85 16.43 18.51
C PRO A 244 15.51 16.34 17.78
N GLN A 245 15.41 16.88 16.56
CA GLN A 245 14.17 16.89 15.77
C GLN A 245 14.00 15.62 14.91
N LEU A 246 15.05 14.81 14.76
CA LEU A 246 15.01 13.62 13.90
C LEU A 246 13.97 12.57 14.34
N PRO A 247 13.81 12.24 15.64
CA PRO A 247 12.81 11.25 16.06
C PRO A 247 11.36 11.64 15.75
N LEU A 248 11.05 12.95 15.73
CA LEU A 248 9.71 13.45 15.38
C LEU A 248 9.33 13.10 13.94
N ASN A 249 10.31 13.06 13.03
CA ASN A 249 10.10 12.79 11.61
C ASN A 249 10.85 11.52 11.18
N PRO A 250 10.34 10.31 11.49
CA PRO A 250 11.07 9.05 11.30
C PRO A 250 11.34 8.73 9.82
N VAL A 251 10.48 9.17 8.90
CA VAL A 251 10.69 9.00 7.45
C VAL A 251 11.91 9.82 7.00
N LEU A 252 11.96 11.10 7.38
CA LEU A 252 13.10 11.97 7.08
C LEU A 252 14.37 11.47 7.78
N TYR A 253 14.25 10.98 9.01
CA TYR A 253 15.38 10.41 9.72
C TYR A 253 15.97 9.21 8.95
N LEU A 254 15.11 8.29 8.49
CA LEU A 254 15.51 7.17 7.67
C LEU A 254 16.14 7.65 6.34
N THR A 255 15.57 8.66 5.68
CA THR A 255 16.11 9.17 4.41
C THR A 255 17.52 9.74 4.55
N LEU A 256 17.76 10.54 5.59
CA LEU A 256 19.08 11.09 5.90
C LEU A 256 20.10 9.99 6.19
N ILE A 257 19.74 8.97 6.98
CA ILE A 257 20.61 7.84 7.28
C ILE A 257 21.05 7.14 5.99
N VAL A 258 20.08 6.78 5.15
CA VAL A 258 20.34 6.03 3.91
C VAL A 258 21.16 6.85 2.92
N ASP A 259 20.80 8.11 2.70
CA ASP A 259 21.47 8.96 1.70
C ASP A 259 22.90 9.33 2.13
N SER A 260 23.17 9.44 3.44
CA SER A 260 24.53 9.70 3.96
C SER A 260 25.49 8.54 3.71
N VAL A 261 25.00 7.32 3.89
CA VAL A 261 25.77 6.10 3.67
C VAL A 261 25.87 5.72 2.19
N ALA A 262 24.98 6.25 1.35
CA ALA A 262 24.92 5.89 -0.06
C ALA A 262 26.22 6.23 -0.81
N PRO A 263 26.86 5.24 -1.47
CA PRO A 263 28.07 5.50 -2.23
C PRO A 263 27.74 6.27 -3.51
N LEU A 264 28.55 7.28 -3.85
CA LEU A 264 28.36 8.08 -5.07
C LEU A 264 28.75 7.32 -6.35
N ILE A 265 29.69 6.39 -6.21
CA ILE A 265 30.29 5.63 -7.32
C ILE A 265 30.21 4.13 -7.04
N LYS A 266 30.14 3.35 -8.12
CA LYS A 266 30.45 1.91 -8.10
C LYS A 266 31.73 1.68 -8.90
N ILE A 267 32.37 0.55 -8.64
CA ILE A 267 33.54 0.13 -9.40
C ILE A 267 33.11 -0.95 -10.38
N ARG A 268 33.34 -0.70 -11.66
CA ARG A 268 33.17 -1.68 -12.73
C ARG A 268 34.53 -2.28 -13.05
N GLN A 269 34.61 -3.61 -13.06
CA GLN A 269 35.78 -4.31 -13.57
C GLN A 269 35.67 -4.40 -15.10
N GLN A 270 36.60 -3.80 -15.83
CA GLN A 270 36.63 -3.88 -17.28
C GLN A 270 37.91 -4.59 -17.73
N LYS A 271 37.73 -5.69 -18.45
CA LYS A 271 38.83 -6.55 -18.90
C LYS A 271 39.40 -6.04 -20.22
N GLY A 272 40.71 -6.15 -20.37
CA GLY A 272 41.39 -5.94 -21.66
C GLY A 272 41.50 -4.49 -22.14
N ILE A 273 41.26 -3.49 -21.28
CA ILE A 273 41.49 -2.08 -21.67
C ILE A 273 42.98 -1.76 -21.66
N ALA A 274 43.69 -2.11 -20.59
CA ALA A 274 45.12 -1.82 -20.43
C ALA A 274 46.04 -2.79 -21.20
N GLY A 275 45.49 -3.59 -22.12
CA GLY A 275 46.22 -4.70 -22.75
C GLY A 275 46.31 -5.93 -21.84
N GLY A 276 46.88 -7.02 -22.35
CA GLY A 276 47.21 -8.23 -21.57
C GLY A 276 46.05 -8.98 -20.89
N GLY A 277 44.78 -8.68 -21.22
CA GLY A 277 43.60 -9.34 -20.65
C GLY A 277 43.28 -9.00 -19.18
N ALA A 278 44.10 -8.19 -18.52
CA ALA A 278 43.91 -7.81 -17.12
C ALA A 278 42.62 -6.97 -16.91
N ALA A 279 41.99 -7.14 -15.74
CA ALA A 279 40.84 -6.36 -15.33
C ALA A 279 41.29 -5.07 -14.66
N VAL A 280 40.80 -3.94 -15.18
CA VAL A 280 41.05 -2.61 -14.62
C VAL A 280 39.81 -2.14 -13.87
N GLN A 281 40.03 -1.51 -12.71
CA GLN A 281 38.98 -0.94 -11.88
C GLN A 281 38.59 0.44 -12.39
N ILE A 282 37.31 0.62 -12.73
CA ILE A 282 36.83 1.85 -13.35
C ILE A 282 35.67 2.39 -12.52
N PRO A 283 35.82 3.59 -11.92
CA PRO A 283 34.74 4.20 -11.16
C PRO A 283 33.64 4.70 -12.11
N VAL A 284 32.39 4.40 -11.78
CA VAL A 284 31.19 4.80 -12.55
C VAL A 284 30.20 5.47 -11.60
N PRO A 285 29.65 6.66 -11.93
CA PRO A 285 28.67 7.33 -11.08
C PRO A 285 27.38 6.51 -10.99
N LEU A 286 26.73 6.58 -9.83
CA LEU A 286 25.48 5.89 -9.55
C LEU A 286 24.29 6.85 -9.54
N MET A 287 23.20 6.44 -10.20
CA MET A 287 21.90 7.13 -10.11
C MET A 287 21.32 7.02 -8.69
N GLN A 288 20.52 7.99 -8.23
CA GLN A 288 20.01 8.06 -6.86
C GLN A 288 19.33 6.76 -6.38
N ARG A 289 18.44 6.17 -7.20
CA ARG A 289 17.79 4.88 -6.89
C ARG A 289 18.80 3.74 -6.71
N GLN A 290 19.89 3.74 -7.49
CA GLN A 290 20.96 2.75 -7.37
C GLN A 290 21.79 2.96 -6.10
N ARG A 291 22.10 4.21 -5.76
CA ARG A 291 22.81 4.61 -4.53
C ARG A 291 22.07 4.17 -3.27
N ARG A 292 20.77 4.48 -3.20
CA ARG A 292 19.90 4.04 -2.09
C ARG A 292 19.82 2.52 -2.00
N ARG A 293 19.70 1.82 -3.13
CA ARG A 293 19.67 0.34 -3.16
C ARG A 293 20.93 -0.28 -2.54
N THR A 294 22.11 0.24 -2.86
CA THR A 294 23.37 -0.30 -2.33
C THR A 294 23.52 -0.01 -0.84
N ALA A 295 23.16 1.19 -0.37
CA ALA A 295 23.16 1.52 1.05
C ALA A 295 22.22 0.61 1.86
N ILE A 296 20.96 0.48 1.41
CA ILE A 296 19.95 -0.32 2.11
C ILE A 296 20.40 -1.78 2.22
N ARG A 297 20.97 -2.35 1.15
CA ARG A 297 21.54 -3.71 1.20
C ARG A 297 22.63 -3.84 2.24
N TRP A 298 23.58 -2.90 2.29
CA TRP A 298 24.64 -2.97 3.30
C TRP A 298 24.12 -2.84 4.73
N ILE A 299 23.08 -2.03 4.96
CA ILE A 299 22.43 -1.91 6.26
C ILE A 299 21.75 -3.22 6.65
N ILE A 300 20.99 -3.85 5.73
CA ILE A 300 20.36 -5.15 5.97
C ILE A 300 21.43 -6.22 6.26
N ASP A 301 22.49 -6.28 5.46
CA ASP A 301 23.59 -7.24 5.66
C ASP A 301 24.32 -7.02 6.99
N ALA A 302 24.41 -5.78 7.48
CA ALA A 302 24.98 -5.48 8.79
C ALA A 302 24.02 -5.90 9.92
N SER A 303 22.71 -5.66 9.72
CA SER A 303 21.68 -6.02 10.69
C SER A 303 21.56 -7.54 10.88
N ASP A 304 21.78 -8.33 9.83
CA ASP A 304 21.76 -9.80 9.90
C ASP A 304 22.91 -10.36 10.76
N LYS A 305 23.98 -9.57 11.00
CA LYS A 305 25.09 -9.97 11.88
C LYS A 305 24.86 -9.65 13.35
N ARG A 306 23.80 -8.90 13.69
CA ARG A 306 23.45 -8.58 15.08
C ARG A 306 22.77 -9.74 15.77
N ARG A 307 22.91 -9.78 17.10
CA ARG A 307 22.38 -10.86 17.95
C ARG A 307 20.96 -10.59 18.47
N ASP A 308 20.29 -9.51 18.08
CA ASP A 308 18.93 -9.21 18.57
C ASP A 308 17.90 -10.21 18.03
N SER A 309 16.86 -10.52 18.80
CA SER A 309 15.86 -11.54 18.44
C SER A 309 15.05 -11.16 17.19
N SER A 310 14.42 -9.98 17.21
CA SER A 310 13.54 -9.55 16.13
C SER A 310 14.31 -8.92 14.98
N PHE A 311 14.02 -9.35 13.74
CA PHE A 311 14.65 -8.79 12.54
C PHE A 311 14.41 -7.27 12.41
N ALA A 312 13.19 -6.81 12.67
CA ALA A 312 12.87 -5.39 12.58
C ALA A 312 13.65 -4.57 13.63
N GLN A 313 13.86 -5.12 14.82
CA GLN A 313 14.65 -4.50 15.88
C GLN A 313 16.14 -4.44 15.51
N ARG A 314 16.71 -5.51 14.94
CA ARG A 314 18.10 -5.50 14.44
C ARG A 314 18.33 -4.40 13.43
N VAL A 315 17.41 -4.24 12.46
CA VAL A 315 17.48 -3.21 11.44
C VAL A 315 17.37 -1.81 12.06
N ALA A 316 16.42 -1.59 12.96
CA ALA A 316 16.23 -0.30 13.61
C ALA A 316 17.46 0.12 14.43
N HIS A 317 18.05 -0.80 15.21
CA HIS A 317 19.28 -0.53 15.94
C HIS A 317 20.47 -0.25 15.00
N GLU A 318 20.54 -0.91 13.83
CA GLU A 318 21.58 -0.59 12.84
C GLU A 318 21.42 0.82 12.30
N LEU A 319 20.19 1.24 12.00
CA LEU A 319 19.91 2.60 11.56
C LEU A 319 20.36 3.65 12.58
N VAL A 320 20.08 3.44 13.87
CA VAL A 320 20.55 4.32 14.95
C VAL A 320 22.09 4.34 15.01
N ALA A 321 22.74 3.17 14.95
CA ALA A 321 24.20 3.10 14.95
C ALA A 321 24.84 3.77 13.72
N VAL A 322 24.16 3.76 12.57
CA VAL A 322 24.58 4.50 11.37
C VAL A 322 24.47 6.01 11.61
N ALA A 323 23.37 6.48 12.18
CA ALA A 323 23.16 7.89 12.51
C ALA A 323 24.24 8.43 13.46
N GLU A 324 24.69 7.59 14.39
CA GLU A 324 25.75 7.90 15.36
C GLU A 324 27.17 7.65 14.82
N GLY A 325 27.31 7.23 13.56
CA GLY A 325 28.61 7.00 12.92
C GLY A 325 29.37 5.76 13.39
N ARG A 326 28.77 4.91 14.21
CA ARG A 326 29.40 3.70 14.80
C ARG A 326 29.28 2.45 13.94
N SER A 327 28.43 2.47 12.90
CA SER A 327 28.20 1.28 12.08
C SER A 327 29.37 0.98 11.13
N GLY A 328 29.64 -0.32 10.92
CA GLY A 328 30.63 -0.79 9.94
C GLY A 328 30.21 -0.54 8.48
N VAL A 329 29.02 0.00 8.23
CA VAL A 329 28.56 0.38 6.90
C VAL A 329 29.33 1.59 6.37
N TRP A 330 29.75 2.50 7.28
CA TRP A 330 30.62 3.61 6.94
C TRP A 330 31.97 3.15 6.38
N ASP A 331 32.56 2.09 6.96
CA ASP A 331 33.82 1.52 6.48
C ASP A 331 33.67 0.95 5.06
N ARG A 332 32.53 0.30 4.76
CA ARG A 332 32.24 -0.18 3.40
C ARG A 332 32.13 0.96 2.40
N ARG A 333 31.46 2.06 2.76
CA ARG A 333 31.34 3.26 1.92
C ARG A 333 32.72 3.86 1.65
N GLU A 334 33.52 4.04 2.70
CA GLU A 334 34.89 4.56 2.61
C GLU A 334 35.78 3.67 1.73
N ALA A 335 35.70 2.35 1.87
CA ALA A 335 36.48 1.41 1.05
C ALA A 335 36.15 1.55 -0.45
N VAL A 336 34.87 1.64 -0.82
CA VAL A 336 34.46 1.86 -2.22
C VAL A 336 34.95 3.21 -2.74
N HIS A 337 34.89 4.26 -1.93
CA HIS A 337 35.37 5.59 -2.35
C HIS A 337 36.89 5.63 -2.49
N LYS A 338 37.64 5.03 -1.55
CA LYS A 338 39.11 4.91 -1.63
C LYS A 338 39.54 4.19 -2.90
N LEU A 339 38.92 3.04 -3.20
CA LEU A 339 39.20 2.30 -4.43
C LEU A 339 38.82 3.10 -5.69
N GLY A 340 37.72 3.84 -5.66
CA GLY A 340 37.34 4.72 -6.77
C GLY A 340 38.31 5.88 -7.00
N VAL A 341 38.83 6.49 -5.93
CA VAL A 341 39.86 7.54 -6.01
C VAL A 341 41.17 6.96 -6.57
N ALA A 342 41.56 5.75 -6.14
CA ALA A 342 42.73 5.06 -6.70
C ALA A 342 42.56 4.76 -8.20
N GLY A 343 41.36 4.37 -8.63
CA GLY A 343 41.03 4.07 -10.02
C GLY A 343 40.73 5.27 -10.91
N ARG A 344 40.91 6.51 -10.44
CA ARG A 344 40.53 7.73 -11.19
C ARG A 344 41.26 7.87 -12.54
N SER A 345 42.53 7.46 -12.61
CA SER A 345 43.35 7.53 -13.82
C SER A 345 42.86 6.60 -14.93
N ASN A 346 42.18 5.51 -14.56
CA ASN A 346 41.70 4.51 -15.50
C ASN A 346 40.53 5.01 -16.37
N LEU A 347 39.93 6.16 -16.03
CA LEU A 347 38.88 6.78 -16.82
C LEU A 347 39.36 7.17 -18.22
N GLY A 348 40.60 7.65 -18.37
CA GLY A 348 41.18 8.01 -19.66
C GLY A 348 41.35 6.82 -20.62
N LEU A 349 41.54 5.62 -20.06
CA LEU A 349 41.66 4.39 -20.85
C LEU A 349 40.32 4.00 -21.51
N VAL A 350 39.18 4.43 -20.93
CA VAL A 350 37.85 4.18 -21.49
C VAL A 350 37.56 5.10 -22.67
N THR A 351 37.93 6.37 -22.54
CA THR A 351 37.64 7.40 -23.56
C THR A 351 38.43 7.18 -24.84
N GLN A 352 39.65 6.65 -24.77
CA GLN A 352 40.51 6.37 -25.94
C GLN A 352 39.99 5.27 -26.88
N ARG A 353 38.97 4.51 -26.49
CA ARG A 353 38.38 3.42 -27.30
C ARG A 353 36.98 3.69 -27.82
N ARG A 354 36.40 4.85 -27.52
CA ARG A 354 35.17 5.34 -28.15
C ARG A 354 35.55 6.21 -29.33
#